data_AF-A0A5M9JFA7-F1
#
_entry.id   AF-A0A5M9JFA7-F1
#
_cell.length_a   1.000
_cell.length_b   1.000
_cell.length_c   1.000
_cell.angle_alpha   90.00
_cell.angle_beta   90.00
_cell.angle_gamma   90.00
#
_symmetry.space_group_name_H-M   'P 1'
#
loop_
_entity.id
_entity.type
_entity.pdbx_description
1 polymer ?
#
loop_
_entity_poly.entity_id
_entity_poly.type
_entity_poly.pdbx_seq_one_letter_code
_entity_poly.pdbx_strand_id
1 'polypeptide(L)'
;MTGIISGIWGMLLEVMYFWQRRFMQWMTRKKPVHLWSDLLRDAHTYEEWEEAAFQLDVLLGNDLWRQNPTSKYYDYRLIHERLQSIIIAREEGDILQLVNLLRSGLVRNLGNISAPRLFNRAFAGTKLLIEDYITQVAQAVADVTHLPTTPGADGINGSVVGFSSQAKLDLLHDTRQAFGRSTLVLQGGAIFGLCHLGVVKALFNRGLLPRIVTGTATGALIAALVGIHTEDELPKFLNGESIDLSAFTGKERGLQGTSGWWDTLTRRVKRFYREGYFLDVKVLEECVRANVGDLTFEEAYKKRRGTNVLIWSAALASNASSPSLYGSSVTLKCKDPLTGIIIPWSAAQTLLFAHGPTPLIPIVTRPSPASPSSST
;
A
#
# COMPACT_ATOMS: atom_id res chain seq x y z
N MET A 1 36.05 -13.55 -72.20
CA MET A 1 35.66 -12.35 -71.44
C MET A 1 34.28 -12.48 -70.79
N THR A 2 33.21 -12.79 -71.54
CA THR A 2 31.82 -12.92 -71.05
C THR A 2 31.66 -13.65 -69.70
N GLY A 3 32.22 -14.85 -69.53
CA GLY A 3 32.11 -15.62 -68.28
C GLY A 3 32.69 -14.92 -67.05
N ILE A 4 33.78 -14.15 -67.22
CA ILE A 4 34.41 -13.38 -66.13
C ILE A 4 33.49 -12.22 -65.70
N ILE A 5 32.90 -11.52 -66.67
CA ILE A 5 31.94 -10.42 -66.43
C ILE A 5 30.69 -10.97 -65.71
N SER A 6 30.20 -12.14 -66.12
CA SER A 6 29.08 -12.82 -65.45
C SER A 6 29.39 -13.17 -63.99
N GLY A 7 30.58 -13.71 -63.71
CA GLY A 7 31.02 -14.01 -62.34
C GLY A 7 31.15 -12.76 -61.46
N ILE A 8 31.73 -11.68 -62.00
CA ILE A 8 31.82 -10.38 -61.30
C ILE A 8 30.42 -9.83 -60.99
N TRP A 9 29.49 -9.90 -61.95
CA TRP A 9 28.11 -9.43 -61.75
C TRP A 9 27.35 -10.26 -60.72
N GLY A 10 27.52 -11.59 -60.73
CA GLY A 10 26.98 -12.48 -59.69
C GLY A 10 27.49 -12.12 -58.30
N MET A 11 28.80 -11.92 -58.15
CA MET A 11 29.40 -11.53 -56.87
C MET A 11 28.88 -10.15 -56.39
N LEU A 12 28.72 -9.19 -57.30
CA LEU A 12 28.13 -7.87 -56.96
C LEU A 12 26.67 -7.99 -56.51
N LEU A 13 25.87 -8.85 -57.14
CA LEU A 13 24.48 -9.10 -56.74
C LEU A 13 24.41 -9.77 -55.35
N GLU A 14 25.25 -10.77 -55.07
CA GLU A 14 25.32 -11.40 -53.74
C GLU A 14 25.76 -10.42 -52.65
N VAL A 15 26.77 -9.58 -52.92
CA VAL A 15 27.23 -8.54 -51.99
C VAL A 15 26.12 -7.51 -51.74
N MET A 16 25.44 -7.02 -52.78
CA MET A 16 24.30 -6.11 -52.60
C MET A 16 23.16 -6.76 -51.81
N TYR A 17 22.84 -8.02 -52.07
CA TYR A 17 21.79 -8.76 -51.36
C TYR A 17 22.14 -9.01 -49.89
N PHE A 18 23.41 -9.31 -49.59
CA PHE A 18 23.92 -9.41 -48.22
C PHE A 18 23.79 -8.08 -47.47
N TRP A 19 24.22 -6.96 -48.06
CA TRP A 19 24.09 -5.64 -47.45
C TRP A 19 22.63 -5.20 -47.33
N GLN A 20 21.76 -5.51 -48.29
CA GLN A 20 20.33 -5.25 -48.22
C GLN A 20 19.67 -6.03 -47.08
N ARG A 21 19.95 -7.34 -46.94
CA ARG A 21 19.48 -8.15 -45.80
C ARG A 21 19.99 -7.58 -44.47
N ARG A 22 21.27 -7.24 -44.37
CA ARG A 22 21.90 -6.70 -43.16
C ARG A 22 21.34 -5.33 -42.78
N PHE A 23 21.08 -4.47 -43.76
CA PHE A 23 20.43 -3.17 -43.55
C PHE A 23 18.98 -3.32 -43.09
N MET A 24 18.20 -4.22 -43.72
CA MET A 24 16.83 -4.53 -43.28
C MET A 24 16.78 -5.11 -41.86
N GLN A 25 17.69 -6.01 -41.51
CA GLN A 25 17.83 -6.54 -40.14
C GLN A 25 18.24 -5.45 -39.13
N TRP A 26 19.10 -4.50 -39.53
CA TRP A 26 19.47 -3.36 -38.69
C TRP A 26 18.29 -2.39 -38.49
N MET A 27 17.51 -2.13 -39.53
CA MET A 27 16.29 -1.30 -39.47
C MET A 27 15.16 -1.92 -38.64
N THR A 28 14.98 -3.25 -38.69
CA THR A 28 13.90 -3.94 -37.95
C THR A 28 14.29 -4.36 -36.52
N ARG A 29 15.57 -4.23 -36.13
CA ARG A 29 16.02 -4.54 -34.77
C ARG A 29 15.45 -3.52 -33.77
N LYS A 30 14.43 -3.93 -33.00
CA LYS A 30 13.97 -3.18 -31.81
C LYS A 30 15.17 -2.80 -30.95
N LYS A 31 15.25 -1.52 -30.53
CA LYS A 31 16.23 -1.08 -29.52
C LYS A 31 15.95 -1.83 -28.21
N PRO A 32 16.98 -2.23 -27.42
CA PRO A 32 16.77 -3.01 -26.20
C PRO A 32 15.88 -2.28 -25.18
N VAL A 33 15.99 -0.94 -25.09
CA VAL A 33 15.11 -0.10 -24.27
C VAL A 33 13.63 -0.28 -24.60
N HIS A 34 13.26 -0.48 -25.87
CA HIS A 34 11.87 -0.75 -26.25
C HIS A 34 11.47 -2.18 -25.90
N LEU A 35 12.34 -3.18 -26.08
CA LEU A 35 12.05 -4.55 -25.69
C LEU A 35 11.77 -4.66 -24.18
N TRP A 36 12.62 -4.08 -23.33
CA TRP A 36 12.40 -4.08 -21.89
C TRP A 36 11.23 -3.19 -21.45
N SER A 37 10.96 -2.08 -22.15
CA SER A 37 9.76 -1.28 -21.89
C SER A 37 8.45 -1.94 -22.35
N ASP A 38 8.49 -2.88 -23.29
CA ASP A 38 7.34 -3.71 -23.66
C ASP A 38 7.14 -4.78 -22.57
N LEU A 39 8.20 -5.53 -22.22
CA LEU A 39 8.18 -6.54 -21.15
C LEU A 39 7.70 -5.97 -19.80
N LEU A 40 8.15 -4.77 -19.41
CA LEU A 40 7.73 -4.09 -18.17
C LEU A 40 6.22 -3.78 -18.12
N ARG A 41 5.55 -3.67 -19.27
CA ARG A 41 4.11 -3.39 -19.38
C ARG A 41 3.28 -4.66 -19.42
N ASP A 42 3.81 -5.70 -20.07
CA ASP A 42 3.12 -6.95 -20.31
C ASP A 42 3.39 -8.00 -19.21
N ALA A 43 4.27 -7.70 -18.25
CA ALA A 43 4.58 -8.55 -17.09
C ALA A 43 3.34 -8.94 -16.27
N HIS A 44 3.27 -10.22 -15.85
CA HIS A 44 2.15 -10.77 -15.09
C HIS A 44 2.49 -11.03 -13.62
N THR A 45 3.77 -11.19 -13.30
CA THR A 45 4.32 -11.34 -11.95
C THR A 45 5.07 -10.09 -11.52
N TYR A 46 5.35 -9.96 -10.21
CA TYR A 46 6.18 -8.87 -9.71
C TYR A 46 7.65 -9.09 -10.09
N GLU A 47 8.06 -10.36 -10.17
CA GLU A 47 9.43 -10.80 -10.41
C GLU A 47 9.86 -10.51 -11.87
N GLU A 48 8.99 -10.78 -12.86
CA GLU A 48 9.19 -10.34 -14.26
C GLU A 48 9.28 -8.81 -14.36
N TRP A 49 8.44 -8.10 -13.60
CA TRP A 49 8.42 -6.63 -13.58
C TRP A 49 9.70 -6.06 -12.95
N GLU A 50 10.19 -6.66 -11.85
CA GLU A 50 11.41 -6.28 -11.14
C GLU A 50 12.66 -6.51 -12.02
N GLU A 51 12.76 -7.64 -12.73
CA GLU A 51 13.84 -7.87 -13.70
C GLU A 51 13.79 -6.85 -14.85
N ALA A 52 12.62 -6.66 -15.47
CA ALA A 52 12.47 -5.70 -16.57
C ALA A 52 12.76 -4.25 -16.12
N ALA A 53 12.38 -3.89 -14.90
CA ALA A 53 12.67 -2.60 -14.28
C ALA A 53 14.18 -2.39 -14.10
N PHE A 54 14.88 -3.40 -13.57
CA PHE A 54 16.32 -3.33 -13.35
C PHE A 54 17.11 -3.23 -14.67
N GLN A 55 16.76 -4.04 -15.68
CA GLN A 55 17.40 -4.00 -16.99
C GLN A 55 17.13 -2.67 -17.71
N LEU A 56 15.92 -2.11 -17.56
CA LEU A 56 15.59 -0.78 -18.08
C LEU A 56 16.36 0.33 -17.36
N ASP A 57 16.54 0.25 -16.05
CA ASP A 57 17.34 1.22 -15.29
C ASP A 57 18.82 1.23 -15.71
N VAL A 58 19.42 0.05 -15.93
CA VAL A 58 20.81 -0.07 -16.43
C VAL A 58 20.93 0.51 -17.85
N LEU A 59 19.97 0.22 -18.74
CA LEU A 59 19.99 0.75 -20.11
C LEU A 59 19.72 2.26 -20.21
N LEU A 60 19.17 2.88 -19.15
CA LEU A 60 18.93 4.32 -19.06
C LEU A 60 19.99 5.06 -18.22
N GLY A 61 20.93 4.36 -17.57
CA GLY A 61 21.91 4.95 -16.64
C GLY A 61 21.30 5.42 -15.32
N ASN A 62 20.12 4.90 -14.95
CA ASN A 62 19.47 5.17 -13.67
C ASN A 62 20.17 4.46 -12.52
N ASP A 63 20.80 3.32 -12.77
CA ASP A 63 21.66 2.58 -11.84
C ASP A 63 22.80 3.47 -11.30
N LEU A 64 23.49 4.21 -12.18
CA LEU A 64 24.54 5.17 -11.82
C LEU A 64 23.99 6.31 -10.95
N TRP A 65 22.72 6.69 -11.17
CA TRP A 65 22.04 7.65 -10.30
C TRP A 65 21.64 7.05 -8.95
N ARG A 66 21.29 5.75 -8.86
CA ARG A 66 21.04 5.07 -7.58
C ARG A 66 22.32 4.94 -6.75
N GLN A 67 23.42 4.57 -7.39
CA GLN A 67 24.76 4.40 -6.80
C GLN A 67 25.33 5.70 -6.24
N ASN A 68 25.25 6.81 -6.99
CA ASN A 68 25.76 8.10 -6.51
C ASN A 68 24.89 8.60 -5.33
N PRO A 69 25.41 8.74 -4.09
CA PRO A 69 24.59 9.15 -2.96
C PRO A 69 24.11 10.61 -3.06
N THR A 70 24.84 11.47 -3.77
CA THR A 70 24.59 12.92 -3.77
C THR A 70 23.22 13.27 -4.36
N SER A 71 22.53 14.20 -3.69
CA SER A 71 21.21 14.70 -4.05
C SER A 71 20.93 16.01 -3.33
N LYS A 72 20.01 16.81 -3.89
CA LYS A 72 19.45 18.01 -3.23
C LYS A 72 18.09 17.75 -2.58
N TYR A 73 17.58 16.52 -2.64
CA TYR A 73 16.25 16.16 -2.13
C TYR A 73 16.27 15.50 -0.76
N TYR A 74 17.44 15.02 -0.30
CA TYR A 74 17.67 14.50 1.04
C TYR A 74 19.10 14.83 1.50
N ASP A 75 19.32 14.90 2.80
CA ASP A 75 20.63 15.09 3.40
C ASP A 75 21.41 13.76 3.41
N TYR A 76 22.11 13.51 2.30
CA TYR A 76 22.95 12.34 2.14
C TYR A 76 24.14 12.30 3.11
N ARG A 77 24.55 13.44 3.70
CA ARG A 77 25.65 13.46 4.68
C ARG A 77 25.17 12.97 6.03
N LEU A 78 24.08 13.52 6.54
CA LEU A 78 23.43 13.08 7.77
C LEU A 78 23.11 11.57 7.74
N ILE A 79 22.59 11.07 6.60
CA ILE A 79 22.28 9.65 6.44
C ILE A 79 23.55 8.79 6.38
N HIS A 80 24.61 9.23 5.70
CA HIS A 80 25.88 8.51 5.67
C HIS A 80 26.57 8.47 7.04
N GLU A 81 26.66 9.61 7.74
CA GLU A 81 27.21 9.71 9.10
C GLU A 81 26.45 8.81 10.09
N ARG A 82 25.11 8.75 9.97
CA ARG A 82 24.27 7.84 10.78
C ARG A 82 24.39 6.37 10.39
N LEU A 83 24.51 6.06 9.10
CA LEU A 83 24.78 4.70 8.60
C LEU A 83 26.10 4.16 9.17
N GLN A 84 27.18 4.95 9.07
CA GLN A 84 28.48 4.58 9.64
C GLN A 84 28.40 4.41 11.17
N SER A 85 27.71 5.31 11.87
CA SER A 85 27.50 5.19 13.32
C SER A 85 26.81 3.88 13.71
N ILE A 86 25.82 3.42 12.93
CA ILE A 86 25.11 2.16 13.18
C ILE A 86 26.00 0.94 12.84
N ILE A 87 26.74 0.98 11.74
CA ILE A 87 27.66 -0.10 11.36
C ILE A 87 28.73 -0.30 12.44
N ILE A 88 29.41 0.77 12.86
CA ILE A 88 30.45 0.71 13.91
C ILE A 88 29.88 0.16 15.21
N ALA A 89 28.73 0.67 15.68
CA ALA A 89 28.08 0.18 16.90
C ALA A 89 27.74 -1.33 16.86
N ARG A 90 27.44 -1.88 15.66
CA ARG A 90 27.15 -3.30 15.45
C ARG A 90 28.41 -4.15 15.34
N GLU A 91 29.44 -3.66 14.67
CA GLU A 91 30.73 -4.35 14.47
C GLU A 91 31.56 -4.40 15.76
N GLU A 92 31.56 -3.32 16.56
CA GLU A 92 32.20 -3.26 17.88
C GLU A 92 31.36 -3.95 18.98
N GLY A 93 30.07 -4.19 18.72
CA GLY A 93 29.15 -4.80 19.67
C GLY A 93 28.69 -3.88 20.82
N ASP A 94 28.81 -2.55 20.67
CA ASP A 94 28.32 -1.59 21.68
C ASP A 94 26.79 -1.50 21.66
N ILE A 95 26.17 -2.39 22.45
CA ILE A 95 24.74 -2.43 22.73
C ILE A 95 24.22 -1.08 23.23
N LEU A 96 24.97 -0.33 24.05
CA LEU A 96 24.52 0.93 24.63
C LEU A 96 24.50 2.05 23.58
N GLN A 97 25.53 2.14 22.74
CA GLN A 97 25.55 3.05 21.60
C GLN A 97 24.45 2.69 20.60
N LEU A 98 24.28 1.40 20.25
CA LEU A 98 23.23 0.94 19.33
C LEU A 98 21.83 1.27 19.84
N VAL A 99 21.55 1.04 21.13
CA VAL A 99 20.29 1.39 21.80
C VAL A 99 20.04 2.91 21.77
N ASN A 100 21.07 3.73 21.98
CA ASN A 100 20.96 5.18 21.92
C ASN A 100 20.78 5.71 20.48
N LEU A 101 21.42 5.07 19.49
CA LEU A 101 21.22 5.35 18.06
C LEU A 101 19.79 5.02 17.62
N LEU A 102 19.23 3.87 18.04
CA LEU A 102 17.84 3.51 17.75
C LEU A 102 16.84 4.48 18.42
N ARG A 103 17.01 4.75 19.72
CA ARG A 103 16.13 5.64 20.51
C ARG A 103 16.11 7.07 19.96
N SER A 104 17.23 7.57 19.43
CA SER A 104 17.35 8.93 18.88
C SER A 104 17.13 9.04 17.36
N GLY A 105 17.34 7.95 16.61
CA GLY A 105 17.45 7.95 15.15
C GLY A 105 16.28 7.36 14.38
N LEU A 106 15.38 6.60 15.02
CA LEU A 106 14.27 5.93 14.31
C LEU A 106 13.12 6.91 13.95
N VAL A 107 13.38 7.78 12.98
CA VAL A 107 12.45 8.80 12.46
C VAL A 107 12.18 8.54 10.98
N ARG A 108 10.89 8.40 10.61
CA ARG A 108 10.44 7.99 9.25
C ARG A 108 11.08 8.75 8.09
N ASN A 109 11.19 10.06 8.23
CA ASN A 109 11.68 10.96 7.18
C ASN A 109 12.96 11.70 7.64
N LEU A 110 13.84 11.02 8.38
CA LEU A 110 15.16 11.55 8.73
C LEU A 110 15.88 12.02 7.45
N GLY A 111 16.49 13.21 7.50
CA GLY A 111 17.18 13.79 6.33
C GLY A 111 16.31 13.98 5.08
N ASN A 112 14.97 13.85 5.16
CA ASN A 112 14.05 13.84 4.03
C ASN A 112 14.15 12.63 3.06
N ILE A 113 14.55 11.45 3.55
CA ILE A 113 14.67 10.21 2.73
C ILE A 113 13.37 9.73 2.06
N SER A 114 12.20 10.09 2.57
CA SER A 114 10.89 9.72 2.00
C SER A 114 10.43 10.61 0.85
N ALA A 115 11.28 11.51 0.32
CA ALA A 115 10.92 12.46 -0.73
C ALA A 115 10.50 11.75 -2.05
N PRO A 116 9.27 11.95 -2.57
CA PRO A 116 8.79 11.24 -3.76
C PRO A 116 9.66 11.41 -5.03
N ARG A 117 10.43 12.50 -5.12
CA ARG A 117 11.36 12.77 -6.24
C ARG A 117 12.57 11.82 -6.27
N LEU A 118 12.77 11.00 -5.25
CA LEU A 118 13.77 9.94 -5.20
C LEU A 118 13.21 8.63 -5.78
N PHE A 119 11.96 8.30 -5.48
CA PHE A 119 11.29 7.07 -5.92
C PHE A 119 10.74 7.15 -7.36
N ASN A 120 10.60 8.35 -7.91
CA ASN A 120 10.08 8.58 -9.27
C ASN A 120 11.18 8.72 -10.34
N ARG A 121 12.39 8.18 -10.14
CA ARG A 121 13.51 8.32 -11.10
C ARG A 121 14.05 7.00 -11.63
N ALA A 122 14.23 6.00 -10.77
CA ALA A 122 14.54 4.63 -11.17
C ALA A 122 13.27 3.77 -11.02
N PHE A 123 13.20 2.65 -11.74
CA PHE A 123 12.07 1.72 -11.67
C PHE A 123 12.25 0.71 -10.53
N ALA A 124 13.45 0.14 -10.39
CA ALA A 124 13.74 -0.94 -9.45
C ALA A 124 14.20 -0.45 -8.05
N GLY A 125 13.95 0.81 -7.68
CA GLY A 125 14.26 1.35 -6.35
C GLY A 125 14.64 2.84 -6.31
N THR A 126 15.42 3.21 -5.31
CA THR A 126 15.85 4.57 -4.97
C THR A 126 17.38 4.63 -4.80
N LYS A 127 17.90 5.65 -4.10
CA LYS A 127 19.33 5.77 -3.75
C LYS A 127 19.78 4.58 -2.89
N LEU A 128 20.87 3.93 -3.26
CA LEU A 128 21.40 2.78 -2.51
C LEU A 128 21.69 3.14 -1.05
N LEU A 129 22.28 4.32 -0.79
CA LEU A 129 22.53 4.84 0.57
C LEU A 129 21.27 4.86 1.47
N ILE A 130 20.07 5.03 0.91
CA ILE A 130 18.81 5.01 1.66
C ILE A 130 18.37 3.57 1.92
N GLU A 131 18.54 2.68 0.94
CA GLU A 131 18.23 1.24 1.03
C GLU A 131 19.16 0.55 2.05
N ASP A 132 20.47 0.86 2.00
CA ASP A 132 21.49 0.43 2.96
C ASP A 132 21.16 0.92 4.38
N TYR A 133 20.83 2.21 4.52
CA TYR A 133 20.46 2.80 5.82
C TYR A 133 19.22 2.14 6.42
N ILE A 134 18.15 1.95 5.65
CA ILE A 134 16.93 1.27 6.11
C ILE A 134 17.23 -0.19 6.49
N THR A 135 18.08 -0.87 5.71
CA THR A 135 18.49 -2.26 5.96
C THR A 135 19.30 -2.38 7.26
N GLN A 136 20.30 -1.51 7.47
CA GLN A 136 21.11 -1.50 8.68
C GLN A 136 20.30 -1.11 9.93
N VAL A 137 19.33 -0.20 9.80
CA VAL A 137 18.37 0.12 10.88
C VAL A 137 17.47 -1.08 11.20
N ALA A 138 16.95 -1.79 10.19
CA ALA A 138 16.14 -2.98 10.40
C ALA A 138 16.93 -4.11 11.07
N GLN A 139 18.18 -4.33 10.66
CA GLN A 139 19.09 -5.28 11.29
C GLN A 139 19.44 -4.89 12.72
N ALA A 140 19.74 -3.61 13.00
CA ALA A 140 19.98 -3.12 14.36
C ALA A 140 18.80 -3.37 15.31
N VAL A 141 17.56 -3.19 14.83
CA VAL A 141 16.35 -3.54 15.62
C VAL A 141 16.26 -5.06 15.83
N ALA A 142 16.53 -5.86 14.80
CA ALA A 142 16.54 -7.32 14.91
C ALA A 142 17.57 -7.81 15.94
N ASP A 143 18.81 -7.35 15.86
CA ASP A 143 19.88 -7.69 16.80
C ASP A 143 19.46 -7.39 18.24
N VAL A 144 18.95 -6.18 18.49
CA VAL A 144 18.44 -5.77 19.82
C VAL A 144 17.27 -6.64 20.29
N THR A 145 16.41 -7.12 19.39
CA THR A 145 15.38 -8.13 19.74
C THR A 145 15.96 -9.53 20.02
N HIS A 146 17.07 -9.92 19.40
CA HIS A 146 17.76 -11.20 19.65
C HIS A 146 18.71 -11.19 20.86
N LEU A 147 19.17 -10.02 21.34
CA LEU A 147 20.05 -9.93 22.52
C LEU A 147 19.49 -10.70 23.74
N PRO A 148 20.31 -11.52 24.43
CA PRO A 148 19.88 -12.25 25.61
C PRO A 148 19.57 -11.28 26.76
N THR A 149 18.47 -11.51 27.47
CA THR A 149 18.08 -10.71 28.64
C THR A 149 18.42 -11.44 29.93
N THR A 150 19.42 -10.95 30.67
CA THR A 150 19.77 -11.49 31.99
C THR A 150 18.64 -11.23 33.00
N PRO A 151 18.09 -12.26 33.68
CA PRO A 151 17.14 -12.06 34.76
C PRO A 151 17.88 -11.54 36.02
N GLY A 152 17.57 -10.31 36.43
CA GLY A 152 18.16 -9.68 37.62
C GLY A 152 19.54 -9.08 37.37
N ALA A 153 19.62 -7.75 37.47
CA ALA A 153 20.87 -7.00 37.54
C ALA A 153 20.96 -6.30 38.92
N ASP A 154 20.61 -7.05 39.97
CA ASP A 154 20.51 -6.56 41.34
C ASP A 154 21.90 -6.42 41.98
N GLY A 155 22.69 -5.48 41.45
CA GLY A 155 23.77 -4.75 42.11
C GLY A 155 25.05 -5.47 42.56
N ILE A 156 25.09 -6.81 42.66
CA ILE A 156 26.11 -7.47 43.50
C ILE A 156 27.40 -7.89 42.77
N ASN A 157 27.37 -8.28 41.49
CA ASN A 157 28.56 -8.71 40.74
C ASN A 157 28.74 -7.88 39.46
N GLY A 158 29.88 -7.16 39.37
CA GLY A 158 30.13 -6.11 38.37
C GLY A 158 30.49 -6.58 36.95
N SER A 159 29.72 -7.51 36.38
CA SER A 159 29.90 -7.94 34.98
C SER A 159 28.74 -7.47 34.09
N VAL A 160 29.04 -6.54 33.18
CA VAL A 160 28.14 -5.91 32.20
C VAL A 160 27.06 -5.00 32.81
N VAL A 161 26.98 -3.76 32.31
CA VAL A 161 25.82 -2.85 32.54
C VAL A 161 24.65 -3.37 31.69
N GLY A 162 24.02 -4.44 32.17
CA GLY A 162 23.13 -5.29 31.39
C GLY A 162 21.85 -4.62 30.92
N PHE A 163 21.56 -4.74 29.62
CA PHE A 163 20.31 -4.35 29.00
C PHE A 163 19.16 -5.26 29.49
N SER A 164 18.55 -4.86 30.60
CA SER A 164 17.55 -5.68 31.32
C SER A 164 16.30 -5.94 30.49
N SER A 165 15.55 -7.01 30.84
CA SER A 165 14.28 -7.35 30.20
C SER A 165 13.31 -6.17 30.16
N GLN A 166 13.28 -5.35 31.22
CA GLN A 166 12.45 -4.16 31.30
C GLN A 166 12.97 -3.05 30.37
N ALA A 167 14.27 -2.70 30.45
CA ALA A 167 14.86 -1.69 29.58
C ALA A 167 14.73 -2.02 28.08
N LYS A 168 14.71 -3.31 27.73
CA LYS A 168 14.41 -3.83 26.39
C LYS A 168 12.96 -3.63 25.99
N LEU A 169 12.01 -3.93 26.88
CA LEU A 169 10.58 -3.68 26.63
C LEU A 169 10.29 -2.18 26.51
N ASP A 170 10.87 -1.34 27.38
CA ASP A 170 10.71 0.11 27.36
C ASP A 170 11.25 0.70 26.05
N LEU A 171 12.48 0.32 25.66
CA LEU A 171 13.06 0.75 24.38
C LEU A 171 12.16 0.36 23.20
N LEU A 172 11.72 -0.90 23.12
CA LEU A 172 10.88 -1.39 22.02
C LEU A 172 9.47 -0.78 22.05
N HIS A 173 8.97 -0.40 23.24
CA HIS A 173 7.71 0.31 23.40
C HIS A 173 7.81 1.73 22.85
N ASP A 174 8.78 2.50 23.32
CA ASP A 174 8.92 3.93 23.05
C ASP A 174 9.40 4.19 21.63
N THR A 175 10.36 3.39 21.14
CA THR A 175 10.84 3.44 19.75
C THR A 175 9.70 3.17 18.76
N ARG A 176 8.80 2.22 19.08
CA ARG A 176 7.59 1.93 18.31
C ARG A 176 6.52 3.02 18.45
N GLN A 177 6.44 3.71 19.58
CA GLN A 177 5.53 4.85 19.78
C GLN A 177 6.00 6.07 18.98
N ALA A 178 7.30 6.39 19.01
CA ALA A 178 7.91 7.49 18.27
C ALA A 178 7.88 7.27 16.75
N PHE A 179 8.22 6.07 16.27
CA PHE A 179 8.14 5.72 14.84
C PHE A 179 6.69 5.48 14.38
N GLY A 180 5.77 5.16 15.29
CA GLY A 180 4.35 4.94 15.03
C GLY A 180 4.05 3.75 14.10
N ARG A 181 2.82 3.69 13.57
CA ARG A 181 2.39 2.67 12.59
C ARG A 181 2.12 3.28 11.21
N SER A 182 2.43 2.55 10.15
CA SER A 182 2.02 2.91 8.78
C SER A 182 0.55 2.59 8.56
N THR A 183 -0.10 3.35 7.68
CA THR A 183 -1.48 3.12 7.24
C THR A 183 -1.57 3.20 5.72
N LEU A 184 -2.30 2.28 5.10
CA LEU A 184 -2.72 2.42 3.70
C LEU A 184 -3.96 3.32 3.67
N VAL A 185 -4.02 4.27 2.74
CA VAL A 185 -5.14 5.23 2.61
C VAL A 185 -5.75 5.09 1.21
N LEU A 186 -6.88 4.40 1.12
CA LEU A 186 -7.61 4.17 -0.12
C LEU A 186 -8.57 5.33 -0.39
N GLN A 187 -8.08 6.37 -1.06
CA GLN A 187 -8.93 7.51 -1.43
C GLN A 187 -10.01 7.08 -2.43
N GLY A 188 -11.28 7.37 -2.12
CA GLY A 188 -12.40 7.11 -3.02
C GLY A 188 -12.35 7.94 -4.30
N GLY A 189 -12.48 7.27 -5.45
CA GLY A 189 -12.55 7.90 -6.76
C GLY A 189 -13.29 6.99 -7.74
N ALA A 190 -14.41 7.46 -8.29
CA ALA A 190 -15.42 6.59 -8.89
C ALA A 190 -14.99 5.87 -10.19
N ILE A 191 -13.92 6.33 -10.85
CA ILE A 191 -13.38 5.72 -12.07
C ILE A 191 -12.37 4.60 -11.75
N PHE A 192 -11.64 4.70 -10.64
CA PHE A 192 -10.48 3.84 -10.32
C PHE A 192 -10.67 2.96 -9.07
N GLY A 193 -11.90 2.85 -8.54
CA GLY A 193 -12.18 2.13 -7.29
C GLY A 193 -11.70 0.66 -7.26
N LEU A 194 -11.69 -0.03 -8.40
CA LEU A 194 -11.19 -1.41 -8.52
C LEU A 194 -9.66 -1.49 -8.58
N CYS A 195 -8.95 -0.42 -8.96
CA CYS A 195 -7.48 -0.40 -8.98
C CYS A 195 -6.90 -0.55 -7.56
N HIS A 196 -7.64 -0.15 -6.53
CA HIS A 196 -7.28 -0.38 -5.13
C HIS A 196 -7.15 -1.87 -4.78
N LEU A 197 -7.91 -2.78 -5.42
CA LEU A 197 -7.73 -4.22 -5.24
C LEU A 197 -6.35 -4.69 -5.74
N GLY A 198 -5.91 -4.17 -6.90
CA GLY A 198 -4.58 -4.45 -7.45
C GLY A 198 -3.45 -3.96 -6.54
N VAL A 199 -3.58 -2.74 -6.00
CA VAL A 199 -2.61 -2.18 -5.03
C VAL A 199 -2.56 -3.00 -3.74
N VAL A 200 -3.72 -3.37 -3.18
CA VAL A 200 -3.79 -4.24 -1.99
C VAL A 200 -3.17 -5.61 -2.29
N LYS A 201 -3.42 -6.19 -3.45
CA LYS A 201 -2.86 -7.49 -3.87
C LYS A 201 -1.35 -7.47 -4.01
N ALA A 202 -0.78 -6.46 -4.66
CA ALA A 202 0.67 -6.29 -4.76
C ALA A 202 1.32 -6.15 -3.38
N LEU A 203 0.73 -5.34 -2.49
CA LEU A 203 1.20 -5.18 -1.10
C LEU A 203 1.05 -6.46 -0.29
N PHE A 204 -0.05 -7.20 -0.45
CA PHE A 204 -0.30 -8.44 0.27
C PHE A 204 0.68 -9.55 -0.14
N ASN A 205 0.84 -9.78 -1.45
CA ASN A 205 1.72 -10.82 -2.00
C ASN A 205 3.19 -10.64 -1.60
N ARG A 206 3.64 -9.41 -1.31
CA ARG A 206 5.00 -9.12 -0.83
C ARG A 206 5.10 -8.94 0.70
N GLY A 207 4.02 -9.20 1.46
CA GLY A 207 3.99 -9.07 2.92
C GLY A 207 4.02 -7.62 3.45
N LEU A 208 3.80 -6.63 2.57
CA LEU A 208 3.92 -5.20 2.85
C LEU A 208 2.58 -4.52 3.20
N LEU A 209 1.45 -5.24 3.16
CA LEU A 209 0.12 -4.69 3.45
C LEU A 209 0.04 -4.13 4.89
N PRO A 210 -0.17 -2.82 5.09
CA PRO A 210 -0.19 -2.24 6.43
C PRO A 210 -1.37 -2.76 7.26
N ARG A 211 -1.13 -3.07 8.54
CA ARG A 211 -2.16 -3.52 9.51
C ARG A 211 -3.30 -2.52 9.75
N ILE A 212 -3.15 -1.29 9.26
CA ILE A 212 -4.17 -0.25 9.29
C ILE A 212 -4.46 0.11 7.83
N VAL A 213 -5.68 -0.16 7.39
CA VAL A 213 -6.20 0.28 6.09
C VAL A 213 -7.36 1.23 6.37
N THR A 214 -7.25 2.46 5.89
CA THR A 214 -8.33 3.45 5.90
C THR A 214 -8.77 3.71 4.46
N GLY A 215 -9.99 4.23 4.29
CA GLY A 215 -10.47 4.60 2.96
C GLY A 215 -11.68 5.50 3.02
N THR A 216 -12.01 6.11 1.89
CA THR A 216 -13.19 6.96 1.71
C THR A 216 -14.02 6.47 0.53
N ALA A 217 -15.34 6.64 0.59
CA ALA A 217 -16.27 6.21 -0.45
C ALA A 217 -16.00 4.77 -0.97
N THR A 218 -15.65 4.59 -2.25
CA THR A 218 -15.33 3.25 -2.81
C THR A 218 -14.08 2.63 -2.19
N GLY A 219 -13.10 3.44 -1.76
CA GLY A 219 -11.94 2.95 -1.01
C GLY A 219 -12.28 2.49 0.41
N ALA A 220 -13.34 3.05 1.03
CA ALA A 220 -13.86 2.55 2.31
C ALA A 220 -14.48 1.15 2.15
N LEU A 221 -15.14 0.87 1.02
CA LEU A 221 -15.62 -0.47 0.70
C LEU A 221 -14.46 -1.46 0.53
N ILE A 222 -13.42 -1.11 -0.21
CA ILE A 222 -12.25 -2.02 -0.36
C ILE A 222 -11.56 -2.23 0.99
N ALA A 223 -11.37 -1.19 1.81
CA ALA A 223 -10.82 -1.32 3.16
C ALA A 223 -11.67 -2.24 4.06
N ALA A 224 -12.99 -2.15 3.97
CA ALA A 224 -13.93 -3.01 4.69
C ALA A 224 -13.82 -4.49 4.25
N LEU A 225 -13.78 -4.76 2.95
CA LEU A 225 -13.65 -6.11 2.40
C LEU A 225 -12.31 -6.76 2.76
N VAL A 226 -11.23 -5.99 2.73
CA VAL A 226 -9.90 -6.44 3.19
C VAL A 226 -9.87 -6.69 4.71
N GLY A 227 -10.68 -5.96 5.48
CA GLY A 227 -10.77 -6.09 6.93
C GLY A 227 -11.50 -7.34 7.44
N ILE A 228 -12.50 -7.85 6.70
CA ILE A 228 -13.29 -9.04 7.10
C ILE A 228 -12.58 -10.38 6.82
N HIS A 229 -11.69 -10.40 5.84
CA HIS A 229 -11.00 -11.63 5.41
C HIS A 229 -9.77 -11.95 6.27
N THR A 230 -9.56 -13.24 6.54
CA THR A 230 -8.28 -13.72 7.11
C THR A 230 -7.15 -13.62 6.07
N GLU A 231 -5.91 -13.78 6.50
CA GLU A 231 -4.76 -13.84 5.58
C GLU A 231 -4.89 -15.01 4.56
N ASP A 232 -5.57 -16.12 4.92
CA ASP A 232 -5.79 -17.28 4.03
C ASP A 232 -6.99 -17.11 3.07
N GLU A 233 -8.01 -16.35 3.48
CA GLU A 233 -9.19 -16.01 2.67
C GLU A 233 -8.87 -14.91 1.63
N LEU A 234 -8.08 -13.92 2.03
CA LEU A 234 -7.81 -12.70 1.26
C LEU A 234 -7.23 -12.91 -0.15
N PRO A 235 -6.26 -13.82 -0.42
CA PRO A 235 -5.75 -14.02 -1.78
C PRO A 235 -6.79 -14.60 -2.74
N LYS A 236 -7.76 -15.41 -2.26
CA LYS A 236 -8.86 -15.92 -3.09
C LYS A 236 -9.82 -14.80 -3.49
N PHE A 237 -10.17 -13.97 -2.52
CA PHE A 237 -10.94 -12.73 -2.76
C PHE A 237 -10.21 -11.81 -3.78
N LEU A 238 -8.91 -11.55 -3.60
CA LEU A 238 -8.10 -10.72 -4.50
C LEU A 238 -7.79 -11.36 -5.87
N ASN A 239 -8.10 -12.64 -6.07
CA ASN A 239 -8.11 -13.29 -7.38
C ASN A 239 -9.42 -13.10 -8.15
N GLY A 240 -10.46 -12.56 -7.51
CA GLY A 240 -11.77 -12.30 -8.14
C GLY A 240 -12.72 -13.50 -8.14
N GLU A 241 -12.32 -14.64 -7.58
CA GLU A 241 -13.13 -15.88 -7.53
C GLU A 241 -14.43 -15.72 -6.71
N SER A 242 -14.49 -14.72 -5.82
CA SER A 242 -15.60 -14.53 -4.88
C SER A 242 -16.33 -13.19 -5.01
N ILE A 243 -15.99 -12.33 -5.98
CA ILE A 243 -16.53 -10.95 -6.04
C ILE A 243 -17.51 -10.81 -7.20
N ASP A 244 -18.80 -10.62 -6.91
CA ASP A 244 -19.78 -10.21 -7.92
C ASP A 244 -19.59 -8.73 -8.29
N LEU A 245 -18.60 -8.46 -9.13
CA LEU A 245 -18.30 -7.14 -9.68
C LEU A 245 -19.26 -6.73 -10.82
N SER A 246 -20.30 -7.51 -11.15
CA SER A 246 -21.24 -7.17 -12.23
C SER A 246 -21.94 -5.83 -12.01
N ALA A 247 -22.11 -5.45 -10.74
CA ALA A 247 -22.55 -4.14 -10.26
C ALA A 247 -21.62 -2.96 -10.65
N PHE A 248 -20.30 -3.18 -10.65
CA PHE A 248 -19.28 -2.17 -10.96
C PHE A 248 -18.88 -2.14 -12.45
N THR A 249 -18.82 -3.30 -13.10
CA THR A 249 -18.52 -3.42 -14.54
C THR A 249 -19.74 -3.03 -15.39
N GLY A 250 -20.95 -3.28 -14.89
CA GLY A 250 -22.19 -2.81 -15.51
C GLY A 250 -22.79 -3.79 -16.52
N LYS A 251 -22.89 -5.07 -16.14
CA LYS A 251 -23.66 -6.12 -16.84
C LYS A 251 -23.25 -6.34 -18.31
N GLU A 252 -22.00 -6.71 -18.52
CA GLU A 252 -21.52 -7.18 -19.82
C GLU A 252 -22.23 -8.47 -20.27
N ARG A 253 -23.29 -8.33 -21.08
CA ARG A 253 -23.58 -9.33 -22.12
C ARG A 253 -22.59 -9.06 -23.24
N GLY A 254 -21.50 -9.82 -23.24
CA GLY A 254 -20.28 -9.46 -23.95
C GLY A 254 -20.40 -9.45 -25.47
N LEU A 255 -19.59 -8.61 -26.11
CA LEU A 255 -19.13 -8.75 -27.49
C LEU A 255 -17.89 -7.86 -27.71
N GLN A 256 -16.74 -8.52 -27.76
CA GLN A 256 -15.49 -8.15 -28.44
C GLN A 256 -15.43 -6.75 -29.11
N GLY A 257 -14.83 -5.75 -28.45
CA GLY A 257 -14.57 -4.45 -29.08
C GLY A 257 -13.85 -3.42 -28.18
N THR A 258 -12.75 -2.84 -28.67
CA THR A 258 -11.94 -1.83 -27.95
C THR A 258 -12.55 -0.42 -27.91
N SER A 259 -13.78 -0.25 -28.37
CA SER A 259 -14.53 1.02 -28.40
C SER A 259 -15.17 1.40 -27.05
N GLY A 260 -15.51 0.42 -26.20
CA GLY A 260 -16.41 0.62 -25.06
C GLY A 260 -15.93 1.57 -23.95
N TRP A 261 -14.63 1.87 -23.86
CA TRP A 261 -14.10 2.76 -22.81
C TRP A 261 -14.59 4.20 -22.96
N TRP A 262 -14.61 4.75 -24.17
CA TRP A 262 -15.05 6.14 -24.41
C TRP A 262 -16.57 6.30 -24.23
N ASP A 263 -17.38 5.32 -24.64
CA ASP A 263 -18.84 5.36 -24.43
C ASP A 263 -19.22 5.16 -22.94
N THR A 264 -18.52 4.29 -22.22
CA THR A 264 -18.74 4.16 -20.76
C THR A 264 -18.27 5.41 -20.01
N LEU A 265 -17.13 6.00 -20.38
CA LEU A 265 -16.61 7.23 -19.79
C LEU A 265 -17.52 8.43 -20.08
N THR A 266 -17.93 8.67 -21.33
CA THR A 266 -18.84 9.78 -21.67
C THR A 266 -20.21 9.60 -21.02
N ARG A 267 -20.77 8.38 -20.96
CA ARG A 267 -22.03 8.11 -20.24
C ARG A 267 -21.91 8.36 -18.73
N ARG A 268 -20.75 8.09 -18.13
CA ARG A 268 -20.44 8.39 -16.72
C ARG A 268 -20.30 9.90 -16.49
N VAL A 269 -19.56 10.62 -17.33
CA VAL A 269 -19.41 12.10 -17.28
C VAL A 269 -20.75 12.82 -17.50
N LYS A 270 -21.57 12.37 -18.46
CA LYS A 270 -22.88 12.95 -18.76
C LYS A 270 -23.91 12.78 -17.63
N ARG A 271 -23.74 11.78 -16.77
CA ARG A 271 -24.53 11.60 -15.52
C ARG A 271 -24.00 12.47 -14.38
N PHE A 272 -22.67 12.53 -14.21
CA PHE A 272 -22.04 13.43 -13.24
C PHE A 272 -22.52 14.88 -13.40
N TYR A 273 -22.61 15.37 -14.65
CA TYR A 273 -23.11 16.71 -14.97
C TYR A 273 -24.62 16.94 -14.74
N ARG A 274 -25.41 15.89 -14.42
CA ARG A 274 -26.87 15.98 -14.24
C ARG A 274 -27.37 15.60 -12.84
N GLU A 275 -26.71 14.64 -12.19
CA GLU A 275 -27.21 13.97 -10.97
C GLU A 275 -26.21 13.98 -9.80
N GLY A 276 -24.97 14.48 -9.99
CA GLY A 276 -23.96 14.64 -8.94
C GLY A 276 -23.33 13.36 -8.39
N TYR A 277 -24.03 12.23 -8.43
CA TYR A 277 -23.56 10.92 -7.96
C TYR A 277 -23.24 9.97 -9.13
N PHE A 278 -22.23 9.11 -8.95
CA PHE A 278 -21.70 8.21 -10.00
C PHE A 278 -22.06 6.74 -9.79
N LEU A 279 -22.10 6.31 -8.52
CA LEU A 279 -22.52 4.97 -8.09
C LEU A 279 -23.89 5.10 -7.41
N ASP A 280 -24.84 4.25 -7.79
CA ASP A 280 -26.13 4.16 -7.11
C ASP A 280 -25.89 3.56 -5.70
N VAL A 281 -26.36 4.25 -4.66
CA VAL A 281 -26.22 3.82 -3.27
C VAL A 281 -26.89 2.46 -3.04
N LYS A 282 -27.94 2.10 -3.79
CA LYS A 282 -28.60 0.79 -3.71
C LYS A 282 -27.77 -0.32 -4.34
N VAL A 283 -27.22 -0.09 -5.54
CA VAL A 283 -26.31 -1.04 -6.21
C VAL A 283 -25.04 -1.24 -5.38
N LEU A 284 -24.57 -0.17 -4.73
CA LEU A 284 -23.50 -0.26 -3.76
C LEU A 284 -23.93 -1.08 -2.53
N GLU A 285 -25.08 -0.79 -1.92
CA GLU A 285 -25.63 -1.53 -0.76
C GLU A 285 -25.80 -3.03 -1.05
N GLU A 286 -26.37 -3.38 -2.20
CA GLU A 286 -26.50 -4.77 -2.66
C GLU A 286 -25.13 -5.43 -2.81
N CYS A 287 -24.16 -4.75 -3.45
CA CYS A 287 -22.80 -5.26 -3.57
C CYS A 287 -22.11 -5.42 -2.19
N VAL A 288 -22.26 -4.48 -1.26
CA VAL A 288 -21.66 -4.62 0.08
C VAL A 288 -22.34 -5.74 0.86
N ARG A 289 -23.68 -5.83 0.82
CA ARG A 289 -24.44 -6.90 1.49
C ARG A 289 -24.11 -8.28 0.94
N ALA A 290 -23.92 -8.42 -0.37
CA ALA A 290 -23.54 -9.68 -1.00
C ALA A 290 -22.12 -10.15 -0.62
N ASN A 291 -21.16 -9.23 -0.46
CA ASN A 291 -19.75 -9.58 -0.21
C ASN A 291 -19.35 -9.54 1.28
N VAL A 292 -20.02 -8.72 2.11
CA VAL A 292 -19.77 -8.59 3.56
C VAL A 292 -20.78 -9.37 4.40
N GLY A 293 -21.98 -9.62 3.88
CA GLY A 293 -23.11 -10.12 4.67
C GLY A 293 -23.48 -9.15 5.81
N ASP A 294 -24.27 -9.63 6.77
CA ASP A 294 -24.62 -8.88 7.98
C ASP A 294 -23.61 -9.08 9.12
N LEU A 295 -22.32 -9.00 8.77
CA LEU A 295 -21.21 -8.96 9.72
C LEU A 295 -21.16 -7.60 10.42
N THR A 296 -21.24 -7.63 11.75
CA THR A 296 -20.80 -6.49 12.56
C THR A 296 -19.29 -6.31 12.46
N PHE A 297 -18.85 -5.11 12.81
CA PHE A 297 -17.50 -4.89 13.28
C PHE A 297 -17.19 -5.90 14.39
N GLU A 298 -18.02 -6.11 15.42
CA GLU A 298 -17.64 -6.97 16.57
C GLU A 298 -17.33 -8.43 16.17
N GLU A 299 -18.00 -8.98 15.17
CA GLU A 299 -17.76 -10.34 14.66
C GLU A 299 -16.46 -10.40 13.83
N ALA A 300 -16.24 -9.45 12.92
CA ALA A 300 -14.96 -9.31 12.21
C ALA A 300 -13.79 -8.90 13.15
N TYR A 301 -14.08 -8.18 14.24
CA TYR A 301 -13.13 -7.78 15.28
C TYR A 301 -13.00 -8.81 16.42
N LYS A 302 -13.76 -9.90 16.41
CA LYS A 302 -13.32 -11.11 17.10
C LYS A 302 -12.24 -11.85 16.30
N LYS A 303 -12.14 -11.63 14.98
CA LYS A 303 -10.94 -12.01 14.20
C LYS A 303 -9.74 -11.07 14.48
N ARG A 304 -9.89 -9.73 14.64
CA ARG A 304 -8.74 -8.77 14.83
C ARG A 304 -8.90 -7.54 15.79
N ARG A 305 -9.68 -7.62 16.89
CA ARG A 305 -9.83 -6.70 18.07
C ARG A 305 -10.45 -5.26 17.93
N GLY A 306 -11.68 -5.08 18.45
CA GLY A 306 -12.30 -3.85 19.02
C GLY A 306 -13.23 -2.93 18.17
N THR A 307 -14.58 -3.07 18.25
CA THR A 307 -15.73 -2.09 18.00
C THR A 307 -16.99 -2.76 17.35
N ASN A 308 -18.20 -2.15 17.34
CA ASN A 308 -19.53 -2.83 17.23
C ASN A 308 -20.56 -2.43 16.12
N VAL A 309 -20.31 -1.49 15.19
CA VAL A 309 -21.31 -1.07 14.14
C VAL A 309 -21.41 -2.11 12.98
N LEU A 310 -22.43 -2.12 12.11
CA LEU A 310 -22.40 -2.95 10.89
C LEU A 310 -21.47 -2.35 9.82
N ILE A 311 -20.49 -3.14 9.37
CA ILE A 311 -19.41 -2.72 8.46
C ILE A 311 -19.97 -2.12 7.17
N TRP A 312 -20.96 -2.79 6.57
CA TRP A 312 -21.56 -2.35 5.32
C TRP A 312 -22.29 -1.00 5.47
N SER A 313 -22.96 -0.76 6.60
CA SER A 313 -23.66 0.50 6.85
C SER A 313 -22.69 1.67 7.03
N ALA A 314 -21.54 1.45 7.68
CA ALA A 314 -20.48 2.44 7.82
C ALA A 314 -19.81 2.76 6.48
N ALA A 315 -19.59 1.76 5.62
CA ALA A 315 -19.07 1.96 4.27
C ALA A 315 -20.03 2.82 3.43
N LEU A 316 -21.35 2.55 3.47
CA LEU A 316 -22.35 3.36 2.77
C LEU A 316 -22.42 4.79 3.29
N ALA A 317 -22.36 5.01 4.61
CA ALA A 317 -22.33 6.35 5.18
C ALA A 317 -21.08 7.15 4.72
N SER A 318 -19.93 6.49 4.55
CA SER A 318 -18.72 7.09 3.95
C SER A 318 -18.86 7.44 2.46
N ASN A 319 -19.85 6.89 1.75
CA ASN A 319 -20.17 7.24 0.36
C ASN A 319 -21.22 8.37 0.25
N ALA A 320 -21.92 8.72 1.34
CA ALA A 320 -22.95 9.75 1.35
C ALA A 320 -22.35 11.17 1.47
N SER A 321 -21.85 11.71 0.34
CA SER A 321 -21.27 13.05 0.29
C SER A 321 -22.34 14.16 0.39
N SER A 322 -22.50 14.70 1.60
CA SER A 322 -23.38 15.83 1.97
C SER A 322 -24.89 15.61 1.76
N PRO A 323 -25.76 16.35 2.48
CA PRO A 323 -27.18 16.36 2.19
C PRO A 323 -27.45 17.03 0.84
N SER A 324 -27.73 16.22 -0.19
CA SER A 324 -28.29 16.72 -1.44
C SER A 324 -29.72 17.20 -1.24
N LEU A 325 -30.21 18.01 -2.19
CA LEU A 325 -31.60 18.51 -2.26
C LEU A 325 -32.68 17.41 -2.23
N TYR A 326 -32.31 16.13 -2.31
CA TYR A 326 -33.21 14.98 -2.29
C TYR A 326 -32.92 13.95 -1.19
N GLY A 327 -32.39 14.41 -0.04
CA GLY A 327 -32.78 13.89 1.29
C GLY A 327 -32.45 12.43 1.67
N SER A 328 -31.61 11.71 0.92
CA SER A 328 -31.26 10.32 1.20
C SER A 328 -30.24 10.19 2.36
N SER A 329 -30.72 10.21 3.61
CA SER A 329 -29.88 9.95 4.79
C SER A 329 -29.53 8.46 4.93
N VAL A 330 -28.25 8.13 5.08
CA VAL A 330 -27.79 6.75 5.31
C VAL A 330 -27.75 6.47 6.81
N THR A 331 -28.83 5.89 7.34
CA THR A 331 -28.91 5.47 8.74
C THR A 331 -27.95 4.31 9.02
N LEU A 332 -26.94 4.55 9.87
CA LEU A 332 -26.07 3.50 10.40
C LEU A 332 -26.89 2.45 11.15
N LYS A 333 -26.52 1.17 10.99
CA LYS A 333 -27.20 0.05 11.64
C LYS A 333 -26.22 -0.73 12.52
N CYS A 334 -26.74 -1.37 13.56
CA CYS A 334 -26.00 -2.30 14.40
C CYS A 334 -26.82 -3.58 14.60
N LYS A 335 -26.17 -4.62 15.10
CA LYS A 335 -26.81 -5.87 15.49
C LYS A 335 -27.05 -5.82 17.00
N ASP A 336 -28.26 -6.16 17.44
CA ASP A 336 -28.57 -6.32 18.86
C ASP A 336 -27.75 -7.50 19.43
N PRO A 337 -26.92 -7.31 20.46
CA PRO A 337 -26.10 -8.37 21.04
C PRO A 337 -26.91 -9.47 21.76
N LEU A 338 -28.20 -9.25 22.06
CA LEU A 338 -29.06 -10.22 22.74
C LEU A 338 -29.94 -11.01 21.76
N THR A 339 -30.48 -10.37 20.72
CA THR A 339 -31.41 -11.01 19.77
C THR A 339 -30.79 -11.33 18.40
N GLY A 340 -29.63 -10.75 18.07
CA GLY A 340 -29.02 -10.85 16.74
C GLY A 340 -29.72 -10.05 15.65
N ILE A 341 -30.80 -9.31 15.98
CA ILE A 341 -31.61 -8.54 15.03
C ILE A 341 -30.89 -7.26 14.62
N ILE A 342 -31.03 -6.86 13.35
CA ILE A 342 -30.45 -5.63 12.81
C ILE A 342 -31.37 -4.44 13.12
N ILE A 343 -30.86 -3.46 13.85
CA ILE A 343 -31.57 -2.26 14.29
C ILE A 343 -30.81 -0.98 13.90
N PRO A 344 -31.48 0.19 13.83
CA PRO A 344 -30.80 1.48 13.69
C PRO A 344 -29.84 1.73 14.87
N TRP A 345 -28.62 2.20 14.59
CA TRP A 345 -27.65 2.47 15.65
C TRP A 345 -27.97 3.81 16.33
N SER A 346 -28.51 3.76 17.55
CA SER A 346 -29.04 4.94 18.28
C SER A 346 -28.02 6.08 18.43
N ALA A 347 -26.75 5.77 18.70
CA ALA A 347 -25.70 6.78 18.86
C ALA A 347 -25.42 7.59 17.57
N ALA A 348 -25.83 7.11 16.39
CA ALA A 348 -25.72 7.88 15.15
C ALA A 348 -26.69 9.08 15.11
N GLN A 349 -27.81 9.02 15.82
CA GLN A 349 -28.85 10.06 15.79
C GLN A 349 -28.41 11.36 16.49
N THR A 350 -27.40 11.30 17.35
CA THR A 350 -26.83 12.45 18.07
C THR A 350 -25.67 13.12 17.32
N LEU A 351 -25.13 12.48 16.26
CA LEU A 351 -23.95 12.95 15.54
C LEU A 351 -24.30 13.73 14.27
N LEU A 352 -24.60 15.02 14.45
CA LEU A 352 -24.57 15.99 13.36
C LEU A 352 -23.14 16.12 12.81
N PHE A 353 -22.92 15.68 11.57
CA PHE A 353 -21.64 15.85 10.85
C PHE A 353 -21.40 17.32 10.47
N ALA A 354 -20.98 18.13 11.44
CA ALA A 354 -20.55 19.50 11.21
C ALA A 354 -19.13 19.52 10.59
N HIS A 355 -19.01 19.98 9.34
CA HIS A 355 -17.72 20.12 8.68
C HIS A 355 -16.91 21.29 9.26
N GLY A 356 -15.96 21.00 10.14
CA GLY A 356 -14.89 21.90 10.56
C GLY A 356 -13.53 21.51 9.94
N PRO A 357 -12.55 22.43 9.84
CA PRO A 357 -11.28 22.20 9.15
C PRO A 357 -10.23 21.40 9.96
N THR A 358 -10.63 20.70 11.03
CA THR A 358 -9.72 19.97 11.95
C THR A 358 -10.13 18.50 12.10
N PRO A 359 -9.21 17.53 11.95
CA PRO A 359 -9.51 16.11 12.08
C PRO A 359 -9.53 15.69 13.56
N LEU A 360 -10.67 15.93 14.23
CA LEU A 360 -10.89 15.41 15.58
C LEU A 360 -11.17 13.90 15.52
N ILE A 361 -10.21 13.10 15.98
CA ILE A 361 -10.41 11.67 16.27
C ILE A 361 -11.31 11.57 17.51
N PRO A 362 -12.48 10.91 17.45
CA PRO A 362 -13.33 10.75 18.63
C PRO A 362 -12.70 9.75 19.60
N ILE A 363 -12.05 10.26 20.65
CA ILE A 363 -11.64 9.45 21.80
C ILE A 363 -12.90 9.10 22.59
N VAL A 364 -13.45 7.92 22.34
CA VAL A 364 -14.53 7.36 23.17
C VAL A 364 -13.93 6.94 24.50
N THR A 365 -14.09 7.78 25.52
CA THR A 365 -13.79 7.42 26.91
C THR A 365 -14.73 6.31 27.37
N ARG A 366 -14.24 5.39 28.20
CA ARG A 366 -15.11 4.41 28.87
C ARG A 366 -16.09 5.15 29.79
N PRO A 367 -17.37 4.74 29.87
CA PRO A 367 -18.21 5.15 30.98
C PRO A 367 -17.57 4.69 32.29
N SER A 368 -17.56 5.56 33.30
CA SER A 368 -17.15 5.19 34.66
C SER A 368 -18.13 4.14 35.22
N PRO A 369 -17.67 3.14 36.01
CA PRO A 369 -18.59 2.40 36.84
C PRO A 369 -19.34 3.37 37.78
N ALA A 370 -20.64 3.14 37.96
CA ALA A 370 -21.46 3.94 38.86
C ALA A 370 -21.14 3.59 40.32
N SER A 371 -21.10 4.60 41.18
CA SER A 371 -21.03 4.42 42.64
C SER A 371 -22.33 3.80 43.16
N PRO A 372 -22.29 2.85 44.12
CA PRO A 372 -23.50 2.27 44.68
C PRO A 372 -24.26 3.32 45.51
N SER A 373 -25.49 3.62 45.11
CA SER A 373 -26.42 4.44 45.90
C SER A 373 -26.96 3.64 47.08
N SER A 374 -26.66 4.06 48.30
CA SER A 374 -27.22 3.48 49.52
C SER A 374 -28.73 3.74 49.62
N SER A 375 -29.53 2.68 49.73
CA SER A 375 -30.95 2.76 50.06
C SER A 375 -31.18 2.75 51.58
N THR A 376 -31.91 3.75 52.06
CA THR A 376 -32.71 3.71 53.29
C THR A 376 -34.17 3.89 52.90
#